data_AF-A0A927SAV9-F1
#
_entry.id   AF-A0A927SAV9-F1
#
_cell.length_a   1.000
_cell.length_b   1.000
_cell.length_c   1.000
_cell.angle_alpha   90.00
_cell.angle_beta   90.00
_cell.angle_gamma   90.00
#
_symmetry.space_group_name_H-M   'P 1'
#
loop_
_entity.id
_entity.type
_entity.pdbx_description
1 polymer ?
#
loop_
_entity_poly.entity_id
_entity_poly.type
_entity_poly.pdbx_seq_one_letter_code
_entity_poly.pdbx_strand_id
1 'polypeptide(L)'
;MISLSQKERLFSLYENQSVFHGELHDHSASGGTSDGKCTLSQWRARMADLHIDFAAILDHRQIRHMYLPEWEDGLFIPGTEPGTLIKDSAARNQHMHYNILLPDRDELEKILYEFPEYEFTGGIEGHFIYPEFTRERFGQLIDVVFAHGGFFVHPHPKQLMDADDPAEYVFRDKMGIEVFYMDYESEHTKKNYPLWTELLKAGKRVYACAGGDLHALCTDKALTTLYAEEKTSRAFLNQLRRGNFTCGQVGIKMAVGDTVMGGACEFKNQTLLIAVSDFHKSVKFDNAAYRIDIINDEGVVASHPVSQDEANFFAVPCENCAFYRVEIFMNDVRIAIGNPIWNER
;
A
#
# COMPACT_ATOMS: atom_id res chain seq x y z
N MET A 1 -13.65 5.36 -26.56
CA MET A 1 -12.30 5.02 -27.07
C MET A 1 -11.39 6.21 -26.84
N ILE A 2 -10.20 5.97 -26.28
CA ILE A 2 -9.19 6.99 -26.02
C ILE A 2 -8.47 7.41 -27.32
N SER A 3 -8.10 8.68 -27.48
CA SER A 3 -7.30 9.15 -28.63
C SER A 3 -5.82 8.75 -28.50
N LEU A 4 -5.06 8.79 -29.60
CA LEU A 4 -3.61 8.57 -29.57
C LEU A 4 -2.91 9.57 -28.64
N SER A 5 -3.25 10.86 -28.75
CA SER A 5 -2.68 11.92 -27.92
C SER A 5 -2.96 11.74 -26.42
N GLN A 6 -4.13 11.20 -26.06
CA GLN A 6 -4.47 10.89 -24.67
C GLN A 6 -3.63 9.71 -24.14
N LYS A 7 -3.38 8.68 -24.96
CA LYS A 7 -2.49 7.57 -24.59
C LYS A 7 -1.05 8.06 -24.38
N GLU A 8 -0.53 8.86 -25.31
CA GLU A 8 0.81 9.44 -25.23
C GLU A 8 0.97 10.29 -23.97
N ARG A 9 -0.03 11.13 -23.64
CA ARG A 9 -0.03 11.93 -22.41
C ARG A 9 0.01 11.05 -21.15
N LEU A 10 -0.82 10.02 -21.08
CA LEU A 10 -0.82 9.14 -19.91
C LEU A 10 0.55 8.47 -19.76
N PHE A 11 1.14 7.98 -20.85
CA PHE A 11 2.46 7.36 -20.78
C PHE A 11 3.58 8.34 -20.44
N SER A 12 3.54 9.59 -20.90
CA SER A 12 4.56 10.58 -20.52
C SER A 12 4.57 10.87 -19.03
N LEU A 13 3.43 10.75 -18.33
CA LEU A 13 3.35 10.93 -16.88
C LEU A 13 3.98 9.78 -16.09
N TYR A 14 4.14 8.62 -16.73
CA TYR A 14 4.79 7.43 -16.19
C TYR A 14 6.10 7.10 -16.93
N GLU A 15 6.64 8.07 -17.66
CA GLU A 15 7.88 7.89 -18.42
C GLU A 15 9.04 7.56 -17.48
N ASN A 16 9.94 6.70 -17.93
CA ASN A 16 11.10 6.21 -17.17
C ASN A 16 10.77 5.38 -15.92
N GLN A 17 9.50 5.03 -15.68
CA GLN A 17 9.12 4.15 -14.58
C GLN A 17 9.00 2.70 -15.05
N SER A 18 9.58 1.80 -14.27
CA SER A 18 9.41 0.35 -14.39
C SER A 18 8.37 -0.15 -13.40
N VAL A 19 7.74 -1.28 -13.72
CA VAL A 19 6.74 -1.91 -12.86
C VAL A 19 7.42 -2.91 -11.94
N PHE A 20 7.08 -2.85 -10.65
CA PHE A 20 7.56 -3.79 -9.64
C PHE A 20 6.38 -4.35 -8.84
N HIS A 21 6.38 -5.66 -8.60
CA HIS A 21 5.37 -6.35 -7.79
C HIS A 21 6.00 -6.83 -6.48
N GLY A 22 5.40 -6.51 -5.34
CA GLY A 22 6.01 -6.84 -4.06
C GLY A 22 5.06 -6.81 -2.88
N GLU A 23 5.52 -7.30 -1.75
CA GLU A 23 4.77 -7.30 -0.49
C GLU A 23 5.13 -6.08 0.36
N LEU A 24 4.15 -5.48 1.04
CA LEU A 24 4.38 -4.33 1.94
C LEU A 24 4.39 -4.69 3.43
N HIS A 25 4.29 -5.98 3.76
CA HIS A 25 4.20 -6.40 5.15
C HIS A 25 4.55 -7.88 5.28
N ASP A 26 5.73 -8.21 5.78
CA ASP A 26 6.15 -9.59 6.08
C ASP A 26 7.19 -9.66 7.19
N HIS A 27 7.45 -10.86 7.70
CA HIS A 27 8.39 -11.11 8.81
C HIS A 27 9.46 -12.14 8.44
N SER A 28 10.65 -11.96 9.03
CA SER A 28 11.81 -12.81 8.78
C SER A 28 12.36 -13.43 10.06
N ALA A 29 13.00 -14.59 9.95
CA ALA A 29 13.74 -15.21 11.05
C ALA A 29 15.08 -14.48 11.27
N SER A 30 15.00 -13.19 11.59
CA SER A 30 16.16 -12.32 11.87
C SER A 30 16.71 -12.50 13.29
N GLY A 31 15.98 -13.21 14.16
CA GLY A 31 16.29 -13.36 15.58
C GLY A 31 15.59 -12.31 16.43
N GLY A 32 16.06 -12.12 17.67
CA GLY A 32 15.54 -11.08 18.57
C GLY A 32 14.06 -11.27 18.90
N THR A 33 13.25 -10.26 18.58
CA THR A 33 11.81 -10.20 18.85
C THR A 33 10.93 -10.54 17.65
N SER A 34 11.51 -10.87 16.48
CA SER A 34 10.74 -11.36 15.35
C SER A 34 10.19 -12.76 15.61
N ASP A 35 9.03 -13.02 15.04
CA ASP A 35 8.33 -14.30 14.98
C ASP A 35 8.27 -14.90 13.56
N GLY A 36 8.99 -14.28 12.60
CA GLY A 36 9.20 -14.85 11.28
C GLY A 36 9.98 -16.17 11.33
N LYS A 37 9.65 -17.10 10.43
CA LYS A 37 10.21 -18.47 10.40
C LYS A 37 11.20 -18.70 9.26
N CYS A 38 11.41 -17.70 8.39
CA CYS A 38 12.26 -17.83 7.22
C CYS A 38 13.32 -16.72 7.17
N THR A 39 14.57 -17.08 6.87
CA THR A 39 15.66 -16.12 6.77
C THR A 39 15.51 -15.23 5.54
N LEU A 40 16.20 -14.09 5.49
CA LEU A 40 16.24 -13.22 4.31
C LEU A 40 16.76 -13.96 3.05
N SER A 41 17.67 -14.92 3.21
CA SER A 41 18.12 -15.78 2.10
C SER A 41 16.99 -16.66 1.55
N GLN A 42 16.15 -17.22 2.42
CA GLN A 42 14.99 -18.03 2.00
C GLN A 42 13.92 -17.15 1.32
N TRP A 43 13.69 -15.95 1.86
CA TRP A 43 12.84 -14.93 1.25
C TRP A 43 13.29 -14.60 -0.18
N ARG A 44 14.56 -14.22 -0.35
CA ARG A 44 15.15 -13.90 -1.66
C ARG A 44 14.97 -15.03 -2.67
N ALA A 45 15.25 -16.27 -2.28
CA ALA A 45 15.12 -17.43 -3.17
C ALA A 45 13.65 -17.62 -3.60
N ARG A 46 12.71 -17.54 -2.65
CA ARG A 46 11.29 -17.71 -2.94
C ARG A 46 10.72 -16.57 -3.78
N MET A 47 11.13 -15.34 -3.53
CA MET A 47 10.74 -14.18 -4.33
C MET A 47 11.19 -14.33 -5.78
N ALA A 48 12.40 -14.82 -6.03
CA ALA A 48 12.87 -15.11 -7.38
C ALA A 48 11.99 -16.16 -8.08
N ASP A 49 11.65 -17.26 -7.40
CA ASP A 49 10.76 -18.30 -7.94
C ASP A 49 9.37 -17.73 -8.30
N LEU A 50 8.84 -16.86 -7.44
CA LEU A 50 7.53 -16.23 -7.60
C LEU A 50 7.55 -14.98 -8.49
N HIS A 51 8.72 -14.51 -8.90
CA HIS A 51 8.91 -13.27 -9.68
C HIS A 51 8.38 -12.04 -8.95
N ILE A 52 8.60 -12.02 -7.64
CA ILE A 52 8.32 -10.90 -6.75
C ILE A 52 9.58 -10.03 -6.70
N ASP A 53 9.41 -8.74 -6.93
CA ASP A 53 10.49 -7.78 -7.05
C ASP A 53 10.99 -7.27 -5.71
N PHE A 54 10.09 -7.04 -4.74
CA PHE A 54 10.45 -6.50 -3.43
C PHE A 54 9.57 -7.07 -2.31
N ALA A 55 10.04 -6.97 -1.07
CA ALA A 55 9.26 -7.24 0.14
C ALA A 55 9.64 -6.26 1.25
N ALA A 56 8.66 -5.70 1.96
CA ALA A 56 8.93 -4.98 3.19
C ALA A 56 9.01 -5.98 4.35
N ILE A 57 10.21 -6.14 4.90
CA ILE A 57 10.43 -6.99 6.08
C ILE A 57 10.30 -6.11 7.31
N LEU A 58 9.25 -6.32 8.09
CA LEU A 58 8.76 -5.42 9.13
C LEU A 58 8.76 -6.08 10.51
N ASP A 59 9.86 -6.75 10.84
CA ASP A 59 9.98 -7.52 12.08
C ASP A 59 9.57 -6.71 13.33
N HIS A 60 8.85 -7.38 14.22
CA HIS A 60 8.35 -6.78 15.45
C HIS A 60 9.47 -6.35 16.40
N ARG A 61 9.36 -5.12 16.93
CA ARG A 61 10.15 -4.61 18.10
C ARG A 61 11.67 -4.58 17.91
N GLN A 62 12.14 -4.54 16.68
CA GLN A 62 13.57 -4.49 16.40
C GLN A 62 13.91 -3.83 15.07
N ILE A 63 15.21 -3.55 14.88
CA ILE A 63 15.77 -3.02 13.64
C ILE A 63 16.82 -3.96 13.00
N ARG A 64 17.16 -5.06 13.69
CA ARG A 64 18.26 -5.98 13.38
C ARG A 64 18.26 -6.50 11.94
N HIS A 65 17.08 -6.85 11.41
CA HIS A 65 16.92 -7.41 10.07
C HIS A 65 17.54 -6.54 8.97
N MET A 66 17.48 -5.21 9.13
CA MET A 66 18.01 -4.24 8.17
C MET A 66 19.54 -4.15 8.14
N TYR A 67 20.21 -4.76 9.14
CA TYR A 67 21.66 -4.79 9.28
C TYR A 67 22.27 -6.17 9.03
N LEU A 68 21.45 -7.16 8.66
CA LEU A 68 21.94 -8.49 8.29
C LEU A 68 22.70 -8.43 6.95
N PRO A 69 23.76 -9.24 6.77
CA PRO A 69 24.56 -9.27 5.52
C PRO A 69 23.75 -9.57 4.26
N GLU A 70 22.63 -10.28 4.40
CA GLU A 70 21.73 -10.64 3.31
C GLU A 70 20.82 -9.50 2.84
N TRP A 71 20.77 -8.40 3.60
CA TRP A 71 19.95 -7.23 3.28
C TRP A 71 20.42 -6.59 1.98
N GLU A 72 19.47 -6.30 1.10
CA GLU A 72 19.69 -5.67 -0.20
C GLU A 72 18.61 -4.62 -0.44
N ASP A 73 19.03 -3.38 -0.58
CA ASP A 73 18.11 -2.27 -0.83
C ASP A 73 17.32 -2.50 -2.13
N GLY A 74 16.03 -2.17 -2.12
CA GLY A 74 15.14 -2.35 -3.27
C GLY A 74 14.71 -3.81 -3.51
N LEU A 75 15.39 -4.80 -2.95
CA LEU A 75 14.83 -6.14 -2.75
C LEU A 75 14.04 -6.19 -1.43
N PHE A 76 14.62 -5.64 -0.37
CA PHE A 76 13.96 -5.48 0.92
C PHE A 76 13.76 -3.99 1.24
N ILE A 77 12.55 -3.63 1.66
CA ILE A 77 12.21 -2.28 2.11
C ILE A 77 12.38 -2.21 3.63
N PRO A 78 13.17 -1.24 4.15
CA PRO A 78 13.42 -1.14 5.58
C PRO A 78 12.19 -0.61 6.32
N GLY A 79 11.96 -1.14 7.52
CA GLY A 79 10.80 -0.77 8.31
C GLY A 79 10.59 -1.68 9.52
N THR A 80 9.47 -1.49 10.22
CA THR A 80 9.04 -2.32 11.34
C THR A 80 7.52 -2.26 11.51
N GLU A 81 6.94 -3.30 12.13
CA GLU A 81 5.56 -3.34 12.60
C GLU A 81 5.51 -3.28 14.14
N PRO A 82 5.23 -2.11 14.74
CA PRO A 82 4.90 -2.04 16.15
C PRO A 82 3.41 -2.29 16.39
N GLY A 83 3.10 -2.87 17.55
CA GLY A 83 1.80 -2.78 18.17
C GLY A 83 1.68 -1.52 19.02
N THR A 84 0.46 -1.05 19.25
CA THR A 84 0.14 0.05 20.16
C THR A 84 -1.28 -0.05 20.71
N LEU A 85 -1.58 0.81 21.68
CA LEU A 85 -2.91 1.11 22.19
C LEU A 85 -3.15 2.62 22.06
N ILE A 86 -4.32 2.99 21.49
CA ILE A 86 -4.75 4.39 21.35
C ILE A 86 -5.68 4.76 22.53
N LYS A 87 -5.11 5.41 23.55
CA LYS A 87 -5.73 5.59 24.87
C LYS A 87 -7.06 6.35 24.86
N ASP A 88 -7.17 7.30 23.95
CA ASP A 88 -8.31 8.21 23.79
C ASP A 88 -9.20 7.85 22.59
N SER A 89 -9.05 6.65 22.02
CA SER A 89 -9.95 6.13 20.99
C SER A 89 -11.32 5.75 21.56
N ALA A 90 -12.39 5.98 20.81
CA ALA A 90 -13.73 5.49 21.14
C ALA A 90 -13.97 4.01 20.79
N ALA A 91 -12.96 3.31 20.26
CA ALA A 91 -13.04 1.90 19.91
C ALA A 91 -13.31 1.01 21.14
N ARG A 92 -14.09 -0.06 20.95
CA ARG A 92 -14.28 -1.13 21.96
C ARG A 92 -12.97 -1.88 22.24
N ASN A 93 -12.18 -2.13 21.20
CA ASN A 93 -10.80 -2.58 21.31
C ASN A 93 -9.88 -1.52 20.69
N GLN A 94 -9.01 -0.94 21.51
CA GLN A 94 -8.11 0.16 21.13
C GLN A 94 -6.73 -0.30 20.67
N HIS A 95 -6.48 -1.62 20.67
CA HIS A 95 -5.23 -2.19 20.20
C HIS A 95 -5.15 -2.22 18.68
N MET A 96 -4.00 -1.87 18.13
CA MET A 96 -3.72 -1.96 16.70
C MET A 96 -2.23 -2.21 16.45
N HIS A 97 -1.90 -2.69 15.25
CA HIS A 97 -0.55 -2.59 14.72
C HIS A 97 -0.47 -1.47 13.69
N TYR A 98 0.75 -1.07 13.35
CA TYR A 98 1.05 -0.13 12.27
C TYR A 98 2.39 -0.47 11.65
N ASN A 99 2.54 -0.20 10.36
CA ASN A 99 3.79 -0.38 9.65
C ASN A 99 4.44 0.98 9.42
N ILE A 100 5.73 1.07 9.75
CA ILE A 100 6.60 2.17 9.35
C ILE A 100 7.54 1.63 8.28
N LEU A 101 7.44 2.16 7.06
CA LEU A 101 8.36 1.87 5.95
C LEU A 101 9.21 3.11 5.68
N LEU A 102 10.49 2.93 5.38
CA LEU A 102 11.46 4.03 5.30
C LEU A 102 12.30 3.95 4.02
N PRO A 103 12.85 5.08 3.56
CA PRO A 103 13.72 5.10 2.39
C PRO A 103 15.10 4.52 2.69
N ASP A 104 15.53 4.55 3.95
CA ASP A 104 16.84 4.09 4.41
C ASP A 104 16.73 3.49 5.82
N ARG A 105 17.54 2.47 6.11
CA ARG A 105 17.50 1.74 7.40
C ARG A 105 17.82 2.59 8.63
N ASP A 106 18.69 3.59 8.48
CA ASP A 106 19.14 4.43 9.60
C ASP A 106 18.09 5.49 10.02
N GLU A 107 17.02 5.68 9.23
CA GLU A 107 15.95 6.61 9.59
C GLU A 107 15.09 6.10 10.75
N LEU A 108 14.95 4.78 10.90
CA LEU A 108 14.09 4.22 11.94
C LEU A 108 14.64 4.53 13.33
N GLU A 109 15.96 4.37 13.51
CA GLU A 109 16.62 4.67 14.78
C GLU A 109 16.41 6.14 15.19
N LYS A 110 16.49 7.09 14.25
CA LYS A 110 16.24 8.52 14.52
C LYS A 110 14.81 8.75 15.00
N ILE A 111 13.83 8.16 14.32
CA ILE A 111 12.41 8.26 14.70
C ILE A 111 12.20 7.66 16.10
N LEU A 112 12.76 6.48 16.37
CA LEU A 112 12.61 5.83 17.67
C LEU A 112 13.23 6.65 18.82
N TYR A 113 14.32 7.39 18.58
CA TYR A 113 14.87 8.31 19.58
C TYR A 113 14.01 9.56 19.83
N GLU A 114 13.27 10.04 18.82
CA GLU A 114 12.37 11.19 18.96
C GLU A 114 11.06 10.85 19.72
N PHE A 115 10.76 9.55 19.82
CA PHE A 115 9.58 9.01 20.48
C PHE A 115 10.01 8.11 21.65
N PRO A 116 10.35 8.70 22.82
CA PRO A 116 10.83 7.94 23.98
C PRO A 116 9.84 6.90 24.49
N GLU A 117 8.56 6.96 24.09
CA GLU A 117 7.54 5.95 24.35
C GLU A 117 7.93 4.54 23.86
N TYR A 118 8.84 4.44 22.89
CA TYR A 118 9.37 3.17 22.40
C TYR A 118 10.43 2.54 23.32
N GLU A 119 11.01 3.30 24.25
CA GLU A 119 12.14 2.86 25.09
C GLU A 119 13.25 2.17 24.26
N PHE A 120 13.59 2.77 23.12
CA PHE A 120 14.54 2.17 22.19
C PHE A 120 15.93 2.01 22.83
N THR A 121 16.51 0.82 22.67
CA THR A 121 17.83 0.47 23.20
C THR A 121 18.64 -0.28 22.16
N GLY A 122 19.95 -0.03 22.13
CA GLY A 122 20.89 -0.74 21.25
C GLY A 122 21.07 -0.07 19.88
N GLY A 123 22.20 -0.35 19.24
CA GLY A 123 22.51 0.12 17.88
C GLY A 123 21.97 -0.85 16.83
N ILE A 124 22.85 -1.49 16.06
CA ILE A 124 22.46 -2.44 15.00
C ILE A 124 21.63 -3.66 15.48
N GLU A 125 21.66 -3.95 16.79
CA GLU A 125 20.83 -4.97 17.46
C GLU A 125 19.65 -4.32 18.20
N GLY A 126 19.20 -3.16 17.73
CA GLY A 126 18.29 -2.31 18.46
C GLY A 126 16.92 -2.95 18.65
N HIS A 127 16.37 -2.79 19.85
CA HIS A 127 15.06 -3.27 20.27
C HIS A 127 14.24 -2.16 20.91
N PHE A 128 12.92 -2.30 20.87
CA PHE A 128 11.99 -1.35 21.49
C PHE A 128 10.75 -2.06 22.04
N ILE A 129 10.03 -1.41 22.94
CA ILE A 129 8.74 -1.90 23.44
C ILE A 129 7.58 -1.42 22.57
N TYR A 130 6.42 -2.03 22.70
CA TYR A 130 5.21 -1.47 22.10
C TYR A 130 4.75 -0.25 22.90
N PRO A 131 4.69 0.94 22.27
CA PRO A 131 4.30 2.17 22.96
C PRO A 131 2.78 2.26 23.10
N GLU A 132 2.33 3.15 23.98
CA GLU A 132 0.93 3.60 24.02
C GLU A 132 0.86 5.07 23.62
N PHE A 133 -0.13 5.43 22.79
CA PHE A 133 -0.28 6.79 22.29
C PHE A 133 -1.67 7.37 22.57
N THR A 134 -1.74 8.69 22.56
CA THR A 134 -3.00 9.39 22.26
C THR A 134 -3.13 9.55 20.74
N ARG A 135 -4.33 9.79 20.22
CA ARG A 135 -4.57 10.06 18.78
C ARG A 135 -3.70 11.21 18.28
N GLU A 136 -3.55 12.27 19.07
CA GLU A 136 -2.71 13.41 18.72
C GLU A 136 -1.24 13.02 18.60
N ARG A 137 -0.69 12.32 19.61
CA ARG A 137 0.72 11.92 19.62
C ARG A 137 1.04 10.90 18.53
N PHE A 138 0.12 9.97 18.27
CA PHE A 138 0.24 9.03 17.16
C PHE A 138 0.20 9.74 15.81
N GLY A 139 -0.62 10.78 15.68
CA GLY A 139 -0.60 11.67 14.53
C GLY A 139 0.76 12.36 14.31
N GLN A 140 1.40 12.84 15.40
CA GLN A 140 2.75 13.42 15.33
C GLN A 140 3.80 12.39 14.86
N LEU A 141 3.69 11.13 15.29
CA LEU A 141 4.55 10.05 14.79
C LEU A 141 4.42 9.88 13.28
N ILE A 142 3.19 9.86 12.76
CA ILE A 142 2.95 9.75 11.31
C ILE A 142 3.55 10.95 10.57
N ASP A 143 3.36 12.16 11.10
CA ASP A 143 3.91 13.38 10.50
C ASP A 143 5.45 13.33 10.43
N VAL A 144 6.11 12.82 11.47
CA VAL A 144 7.58 12.62 11.51
C VAL A 144 8.01 11.53 10.51
N VAL A 145 7.33 10.38 10.46
CA VAL A 145 7.61 9.33 9.47
C VAL A 145 7.54 9.91 8.04
N PHE A 146 6.53 10.72 7.74
CA PHE A 146 6.41 11.39 6.44
C PHE A 146 7.52 12.41 6.19
N ALA A 147 7.96 13.16 7.21
CA ALA A 147 9.07 14.11 7.09
C ALA A 147 10.41 13.43 6.78
N HIS A 148 10.61 12.21 7.30
CA HIS A 148 11.77 11.36 7.00
C HIS A 148 11.66 10.60 5.66
N GLY A 149 10.66 10.93 4.85
CA GLY A 149 10.45 10.29 3.55
C GLY A 149 9.88 8.88 3.64
N GLY A 150 9.40 8.47 4.82
CA GLY A 150 8.75 7.18 5.03
C GLY A 150 7.28 7.15 4.63
N PHE A 151 6.70 5.96 4.77
CA PHE A 151 5.29 5.67 4.53
C PHE A 151 4.72 4.93 5.74
N PHE A 152 3.45 5.19 6.04
CA PHE A 152 2.78 4.70 7.24
C PHE A 152 1.52 3.95 6.84
N VAL A 153 1.36 2.72 7.35
CA VAL A 153 0.19 1.87 7.05
C VAL A 153 -0.45 1.42 8.34
N HIS A 154 -1.78 1.37 8.39
CA HIS A 154 -2.50 0.55 9.36
C HIS A 154 -2.75 -0.83 8.72
N PRO A 155 -1.93 -1.84 9.03
CA PRO A 155 -2.13 -3.20 8.55
C PRO A 155 -3.33 -3.84 9.28
N HIS A 156 -3.93 -4.82 8.61
CA HIS A 156 -5.01 -5.69 9.10
C HIS A 156 -6.00 -5.00 10.08
N PRO A 157 -6.57 -3.83 9.74
CA PRO A 157 -7.26 -2.96 10.70
C PRO A 157 -8.40 -3.65 11.44
N LYS A 158 -9.14 -4.55 10.78
CA LYS A 158 -10.28 -5.26 11.37
C LYS A 158 -9.89 -6.56 12.11
N GLN A 159 -8.61 -6.84 12.31
CA GLN A 159 -8.13 -7.97 13.11
C GLN A 159 -7.99 -7.63 14.59
N LEU A 160 -7.52 -6.42 14.91
CA LEU A 160 -7.23 -5.99 16.28
C LEU A 160 -8.20 -4.91 16.76
N MET A 161 -8.26 -3.77 16.07
CA MET A 161 -9.08 -2.64 16.50
C MET A 161 -10.56 -2.89 16.15
N ASP A 162 -11.44 -2.59 17.11
CA ASP A 162 -12.88 -2.76 16.96
C ASP A 162 -13.61 -1.45 17.27
N ALA A 163 -13.91 -0.67 16.24
CA ALA A 163 -14.70 0.55 16.32
C ALA A 163 -15.88 0.51 15.32
N ASP A 164 -16.98 1.15 15.72
CA ASP A 164 -18.15 1.37 14.85
C ASP A 164 -17.94 2.59 13.94
N ASP A 165 -17.26 3.64 14.42
CA ASP A 165 -16.92 4.80 13.61
C ASP A 165 -15.66 4.49 12.78
N PRO A 166 -15.74 4.47 11.44
CA PRO A 166 -14.57 4.24 10.60
C PRO A 166 -13.47 5.29 10.82
N ALA A 167 -13.80 6.51 11.25
CA ALA A 167 -12.80 7.55 11.52
C ALA A 167 -11.83 7.19 12.67
N GLU A 168 -12.17 6.21 13.52
CA GLU A 168 -11.25 5.71 14.55
C GLU A 168 -9.99 5.08 13.95
N TYR A 169 -10.07 4.51 12.74
CA TYR A 169 -8.97 3.81 12.06
C TYR A 169 -8.02 4.74 11.29
N VAL A 170 -8.30 6.05 11.22
CA VAL A 170 -7.49 7.02 10.45
C VAL A 170 -6.99 8.15 11.32
N PHE A 171 -5.68 8.39 11.27
CA PHE A 171 -4.99 9.36 12.11
C PHE A 171 -4.39 10.53 11.34
N ARG A 172 -4.11 10.32 10.04
CA ARG A 172 -3.66 11.34 9.07
C ARG A 172 -4.14 11.00 7.67
N ASP A 173 -4.26 12.01 6.82
CA ASP A 173 -4.40 11.80 5.38
C ASP A 173 -3.10 11.21 4.80
N LYS A 174 -3.22 10.53 3.66
CA LYS A 174 -2.16 9.91 2.87
C LYS A 174 -1.43 8.76 3.57
N MET A 175 -1.96 8.24 4.67
CA MET A 175 -1.56 6.93 5.19
C MET A 175 -2.19 5.81 4.37
N GLY A 176 -1.57 4.63 4.42
CA GLY A 176 -2.14 3.40 3.89
C GLY A 176 -3.09 2.72 4.87
N ILE A 177 -4.11 2.07 4.33
CA ILE A 177 -4.93 1.07 5.00
C ILE A 177 -4.72 -0.24 4.23
N GLU A 178 -4.31 -1.30 4.93
CA GLU A 178 -4.20 -2.59 4.29
C GLU A 178 -5.59 -3.17 3.99
N VAL A 179 -5.93 -3.19 2.71
CA VAL A 179 -7.20 -3.67 2.19
C VAL A 179 -7.10 -5.13 1.81
N PHE A 180 -6.02 -5.52 1.13
CA PHE A 180 -5.71 -6.93 0.87
C PHE A 180 -4.74 -7.44 1.93
N TYR A 181 -5.18 -8.42 2.71
CA TYR A 181 -4.41 -9.04 3.79
C TYR A 181 -4.28 -10.54 3.55
N MET A 182 -3.04 -11.03 3.45
CA MET A 182 -2.63 -12.41 3.10
C MET A 182 -3.07 -12.90 1.72
N ASP A 183 -4.33 -12.67 1.36
CA ASP A 183 -5.00 -13.11 0.14
C ASP A 183 -6.19 -12.17 -0.15
N TYR A 184 -6.49 -11.92 -1.43
CA TYR A 184 -7.60 -11.06 -1.84
C TYR A 184 -9.00 -11.62 -1.49
N GLU A 185 -9.13 -12.91 -1.15
CA GLU A 185 -10.37 -13.54 -0.67
C GLU A 185 -10.39 -13.81 0.84
N SER A 186 -9.36 -13.37 1.58
CA SER A 186 -9.30 -13.61 3.02
C SER A 186 -10.49 -12.96 3.76
N GLU A 187 -10.89 -13.55 4.89
CA GLU A 187 -11.97 -13.01 5.72
C GLU A 187 -11.68 -11.59 6.23
N HIS A 188 -10.40 -11.25 6.42
CA HIS A 188 -9.98 -9.90 6.78
C HIS A 188 -10.06 -8.95 5.58
N THR A 189 -9.64 -9.37 4.38
CA THR A 189 -9.82 -8.57 3.16
C THR A 189 -11.28 -8.18 2.95
N LYS A 190 -12.22 -9.12 3.14
CA LYS A 190 -13.66 -8.88 3.05
C LYS A 190 -14.18 -7.83 4.06
N LYS A 191 -13.51 -7.66 5.20
CA LYS A 191 -13.85 -6.67 6.23
C LYS A 191 -13.11 -5.34 6.06
N ASN A 192 -11.86 -5.39 5.62
CA ASN A 192 -11.01 -4.21 5.43
C ASN A 192 -11.49 -3.37 4.22
N TYR A 193 -11.96 -4.02 3.15
CA TYR A 193 -12.47 -3.29 1.98
C TYR A 193 -13.67 -2.39 2.31
N PRO A 194 -14.76 -2.85 2.95
CA PRO A 194 -15.85 -1.99 3.40
C PRO A 194 -15.37 -0.80 4.24
N LEU A 195 -14.50 -1.04 5.24
CA LEU A 195 -13.91 0.03 6.05
C LEU A 195 -13.24 1.10 5.17
N TRP A 196 -12.38 0.70 4.24
CA TRP A 196 -11.71 1.64 3.35
C TRP A 196 -12.71 2.42 2.48
N THR A 197 -13.75 1.76 1.96
CA THR A 197 -14.78 2.48 1.18
C THR A 197 -15.61 3.46 2.03
N GLU A 198 -15.88 3.14 3.29
CA GLU A 198 -16.56 4.04 4.23
C GLU A 198 -15.70 5.25 4.57
N LEU A 199 -14.39 5.06 4.74
CA LEU A 199 -13.42 6.14 4.94
C LEU A 199 -13.42 7.10 3.75
N LEU A 200 -13.41 6.59 2.52
CA LEU A 200 -13.48 7.43 1.32
C LEU A 200 -14.81 8.20 1.23
N LYS A 201 -15.95 7.56 1.56
CA LYS A 201 -17.26 8.22 1.64
C LYS A 201 -17.31 9.31 2.72
N ALA A 202 -16.59 9.12 3.82
CA ALA A 202 -16.41 10.11 4.87
C ALA A 202 -15.42 11.24 4.49
N GLY A 203 -14.93 11.27 3.24
CA GLY A 203 -14.02 12.29 2.73
C GLY A 203 -12.57 12.14 3.19
N LYS A 204 -12.20 10.99 3.80
CA LYS A 204 -10.81 10.72 4.19
C LYS A 204 -9.97 10.41 2.96
N ARG A 205 -8.74 10.92 2.93
CA ARG A 205 -7.81 10.71 1.82
C ARG A 205 -6.78 9.65 2.21
N VAL A 206 -7.16 8.38 2.20
CA VAL A 206 -6.30 7.25 2.57
C VAL A 206 -6.11 6.29 1.40
N TYR A 207 -4.95 5.67 1.33
CA TYR A 207 -4.61 4.74 0.26
C TYR A 207 -4.98 3.30 0.63
N ALA A 208 -5.40 2.51 -0.35
CA ALA A 208 -5.47 1.06 -0.22
C ALA A 208 -4.06 0.48 -0.39
N CYS A 209 -3.67 -0.45 0.48
CA CYS A 209 -2.42 -1.20 0.45
C CYS A 209 -2.69 -2.70 0.48
N ALA A 210 -1.73 -3.49 0.00
CA ALA A 210 -1.75 -4.94 0.06
C ALA A 210 -0.50 -5.45 0.79
N GLY A 211 -0.68 -6.42 1.69
CA GLY A 211 0.41 -7.06 2.42
C GLY A 211 0.05 -8.46 2.89
N GLY A 212 1.09 -9.29 3.00
CA GLY A 212 0.98 -10.70 3.29
C GLY A 212 0.93 -11.05 4.77
N ASP A 213 1.55 -10.24 5.63
CA ASP A 213 1.84 -10.53 7.05
C ASP A 213 2.43 -11.94 7.23
N LEU A 214 3.30 -12.35 6.30
CA LEU A 214 3.76 -13.73 6.23
C LEU A 214 4.86 -13.94 7.25
N HIS A 215 4.60 -14.89 8.15
CA HIS A 215 5.57 -15.40 9.10
C HIS A 215 6.32 -16.63 8.55
N ALA A 216 6.03 -17.02 7.31
CA ALA A 216 6.62 -18.16 6.61
C ALA A 216 7.15 -17.71 5.24
N LEU A 217 7.40 -18.66 4.33
CA LEU A 217 7.86 -18.34 2.98
C LEU A 217 6.85 -17.45 2.24
N CYS A 218 7.37 -16.57 1.39
CA CYS A 218 6.58 -15.63 0.63
C CYS A 218 5.58 -16.31 -0.33
N THR A 219 4.46 -15.62 -0.55
CA THR A 219 3.41 -16.01 -1.48
C THR A 219 3.15 -14.89 -2.48
N ASP A 220 2.40 -15.18 -3.53
CA ASP A 220 2.00 -14.25 -4.58
C ASP A 220 0.49 -13.99 -4.51
N LYS A 221 -0.03 -13.65 -3.33
CA LYS A 221 -1.47 -13.54 -3.06
C LYS A 221 -1.95 -12.15 -2.64
N ALA A 222 -1.10 -11.31 -2.05
CA ALA A 222 -1.45 -9.97 -1.60
C ALA A 222 -0.40 -8.91 -2.01
N LEU A 223 0.05 -8.96 -3.27
CA LEU A 223 1.08 -8.03 -3.76
C LEU A 223 0.54 -6.61 -3.96
N THR A 224 1.47 -5.66 -3.92
CA THR A 224 1.36 -4.27 -4.35
C THR A 224 2.14 -4.07 -5.65
N THR A 225 1.56 -3.35 -6.61
CA THR A 225 2.24 -2.94 -7.84
C THR A 225 2.72 -1.48 -7.76
N LEU A 226 4.02 -1.26 -7.92
CA LEU A 226 4.67 0.05 -7.91
C LEU A 226 5.19 0.46 -9.30
N TYR A 227 5.23 1.77 -9.53
CA TYR A 227 5.83 2.40 -10.72
C TYR A 227 7.02 3.25 -10.34
N ALA A 228 8.24 2.72 -10.41
CA ALA A 228 9.41 3.41 -9.90
C ALA A 228 10.51 3.54 -10.97
N GLU A 229 11.29 4.61 -10.88
CA GLU A 229 12.40 4.89 -11.82
C GLU A 229 13.54 3.87 -11.67
N GLU A 230 13.70 3.33 -10.47
CA GLU A 230 14.74 2.37 -10.12
C GLU A 230 14.25 1.41 -9.04
N LYS A 231 14.94 0.28 -8.90
CA LYS A 231 14.69 -0.73 -7.88
C LYS A 231 15.43 -0.37 -6.59
N THR A 232 14.96 0.65 -5.88
CA THR A 232 15.50 1.11 -4.58
C THR A 232 14.37 1.42 -3.61
N SER A 233 14.63 1.30 -2.30
CA SER A 233 13.60 1.60 -1.29
C SER A 233 13.12 3.05 -1.42
N ARG A 234 14.05 3.99 -1.60
CA ARG A 234 13.75 5.41 -1.80
C ARG A 234 12.81 5.66 -2.98
N ALA A 235 13.06 5.03 -4.14
CA ALA A 235 12.20 5.19 -5.30
C ALA A 235 10.80 4.59 -5.06
N PHE A 236 10.70 3.47 -4.36
CA PHE A 236 9.42 2.88 -3.96
C PHE A 236 8.63 3.76 -2.99
N LEU A 237 9.28 4.25 -1.93
CA LEU A 237 8.66 5.12 -0.94
C LEU A 237 8.16 6.45 -1.54
N ASN A 238 8.86 6.98 -2.55
CA ASN A 238 8.39 8.15 -3.30
C ASN A 238 7.01 7.91 -3.95
N GLN A 239 6.74 6.70 -4.44
CA GLN A 239 5.46 6.35 -5.06
C GLN A 239 4.39 6.07 -4.01
N LEU A 240 4.73 5.32 -2.96
CA LEU A 240 3.83 5.01 -1.85
C LEU A 240 3.28 6.28 -1.19
N ARG A 241 4.14 7.26 -0.89
CA ARG A 241 3.72 8.55 -0.28
C ARG A 241 2.79 9.36 -1.17
N ARG A 242 2.96 9.25 -2.48
CA ARG A 242 2.13 9.94 -3.48
C ARG A 242 0.83 9.21 -3.77
N GLY A 243 0.64 7.99 -3.27
CA GLY A 243 -0.50 7.15 -3.62
C GLY A 243 -0.46 6.63 -5.06
N ASN A 244 0.68 6.76 -5.76
CA ASN A 244 0.83 6.35 -7.16
C ASN A 244 1.26 4.87 -7.25
N PHE A 245 0.42 4.02 -6.70
CA PHE A 245 0.60 2.56 -6.69
C PHE A 245 -0.74 1.84 -6.68
N THR A 246 -0.72 0.56 -7.00
CA THR A 246 -1.91 -0.31 -7.00
C THR A 246 -1.85 -1.27 -5.82
N CYS A 247 -2.94 -1.36 -5.06
CA CYS A 247 -3.17 -2.43 -4.09
C CYS A 247 -3.63 -3.66 -4.88
N GLY A 248 -2.73 -4.61 -5.13
CA GLY A 248 -3.00 -5.80 -5.94
C GLY A 248 -1.94 -6.06 -7.02
N GLN A 249 -2.20 -7.08 -7.83
CA GLN A 249 -1.25 -7.74 -8.74
C GLN A 249 -1.35 -7.30 -10.20
N VAL A 250 -1.93 -6.13 -10.43
CA VAL A 250 -2.21 -5.61 -11.77
C VAL A 250 -1.75 -4.18 -11.83
N GLY A 251 -1.06 -3.81 -12.90
CA GLY A 251 -0.72 -2.42 -13.13
C GLY A 251 -1.94 -1.59 -13.53
N ILE A 252 -2.34 -0.64 -12.67
CA ILE A 252 -3.28 0.43 -12.98
C ILE A 252 -2.56 1.80 -12.98
N LYS A 253 -2.56 2.47 -14.13
CA LYS A 253 -2.08 3.85 -14.29
C LYS A 253 -3.27 4.77 -14.48
N MET A 254 -3.34 5.89 -13.76
CA MET A 254 -4.45 6.84 -13.82
C MET A 254 -3.94 8.27 -13.87
N ALA A 255 -4.62 9.13 -14.64
CA ALA A 255 -4.35 10.57 -14.61
C ALA A 255 -5.59 11.41 -14.88
N VAL A 256 -5.68 12.56 -14.21
CA VAL A 256 -6.59 13.66 -14.53
C VAL A 256 -5.73 14.91 -14.74
N GLY A 257 -5.69 15.41 -15.98
CA GLY A 257 -4.72 16.44 -16.33
C GLY A 257 -3.29 15.91 -16.17
N ASP A 258 -2.47 16.60 -15.36
CA ASP A 258 -1.10 16.18 -15.02
C ASP A 258 -1.01 15.52 -13.63
N THR A 259 -2.17 15.28 -13.00
CA THR A 259 -2.27 14.66 -11.68
C THR A 259 -2.44 13.17 -11.85
N VAL A 260 -1.46 12.40 -11.36
CA VAL A 260 -1.50 10.93 -11.36
C VAL A 260 -2.31 10.37 -10.18
N MET A 261 -2.52 9.06 -10.19
CA MET A 261 -3.09 8.27 -9.10
C MET A 261 -2.56 8.69 -7.72
N GLY A 262 -3.44 8.83 -6.73
CA GLY A 262 -3.11 9.30 -5.37
C GLY A 262 -3.00 10.82 -5.21
N GLY A 263 -3.06 11.58 -6.30
CA GLY A 263 -3.07 13.04 -6.28
C GLY A 263 -4.47 13.66 -6.12
N ALA A 264 -4.52 14.98 -6.09
CA ALA A 264 -5.76 15.75 -6.07
C ALA A 264 -5.68 16.91 -7.06
N CYS A 265 -6.78 17.20 -7.78
CA CYS A 265 -6.89 18.31 -8.71
C CYS A 265 -8.35 18.70 -8.98
N GLU A 266 -8.59 19.85 -9.61
CA GLU A 266 -9.95 20.23 -10.04
C GLU A 266 -10.40 19.36 -11.23
N PHE A 267 -11.58 18.75 -11.13
CA PHE A 267 -12.13 17.85 -12.16
C PHE A 267 -12.82 18.56 -13.32
N LYS A 268 -13.14 19.85 -13.18
CA LYS A 268 -13.95 20.59 -14.13
C LYS A 268 -13.33 20.59 -15.53
N ASN A 269 -14.10 20.13 -16.51
CA ASN A 269 -13.70 20.00 -17.92
C ASN A 269 -12.48 19.10 -18.14
N GLN A 270 -12.15 18.23 -17.19
CA GLN A 270 -11.07 17.26 -17.33
C GLN A 270 -11.59 15.90 -17.79
N THR A 271 -10.66 15.03 -18.16
CA THR A 271 -10.92 13.62 -18.50
C THR A 271 -9.99 12.77 -17.66
N LEU A 272 -10.56 11.74 -17.03
CA LEU A 272 -9.81 10.68 -16.39
C LEU A 272 -9.29 9.73 -17.46
N LEU A 273 -7.98 9.55 -17.51
CA LEU A 273 -7.28 8.62 -18.38
C LEU A 273 -6.83 7.42 -17.56
N ILE A 274 -7.06 6.22 -18.06
CA ILE A 274 -6.71 4.97 -17.37
C ILE A 274 -6.00 4.04 -18.35
N ALA A 275 -4.93 3.40 -17.89
CA ALA A 275 -4.33 2.23 -18.53
C ALA A 275 -4.26 1.07 -17.54
N VAL A 276 -4.68 -0.11 -17.98
CA VAL A 276 -4.55 -1.37 -17.24
C VAL A 276 -3.63 -2.29 -18.03
N SER A 277 -2.54 -2.70 -17.39
CA SER A 277 -1.48 -3.52 -17.99
C SER A 277 -0.73 -4.29 -16.90
N ASP A 278 0.37 -4.94 -17.27
CA ASP A 278 1.37 -5.44 -16.31
C ASP A 278 0.81 -6.43 -15.26
N PHE A 279 -0.09 -7.31 -15.68
CA PHE A 279 -0.61 -8.38 -14.83
C PHE A 279 0.55 -9.28 -14.35
N HIS A 280 0.69 -9.46 -13.04
CA HIS A 280 1.60 -10.43 -12.49
C HIS A 280 1.19 -11.85 -12.93
N LYS A 281 2.16 -12.75 -13.08
CA LYS A 281 1.91 -14.11 -13.59
C LYS A 281 0.93 -14.93 -12.73
N SER A 282 0.83 -14.62 -11.44
CA SER A 282 -0.05 -15.29 -10.47
C SER A 282 -1.55 -15.06 -10.73
N VAL A 283 -1.88 -14.04 -11.52
CA VAL A 283 -3.26 -13.69 -11.89
C VAL A 283 -3.51 -13.84 -13.38
N LYS A 284 -2.64 -14.56 -14.11
CA LYS A 284 -2.85 -14.85 -15.53
C LYS A 284 -3.41 -16.24 -15.77
N PHE A 285 -4.67 -16.32 -16.20
CA PHE A 285 -5.36 -17.59 -16.45
C PHE A 285 -6.13 -17.56 -17.78
N ASP A 286 -5.93 -18.55 -18.65
CA ASP A 286 -6.51 -18.59 -20.01
C ASP A 286 -8.05 -18.54 -20.05
N ASN A 287 -8.70 -19.04 -19.00
CA ASN A 287 -10.17 -19.14 -18.93
C ASN A 287 -10.80 -18.16 -17.94
N ALA A 288 -10.04 -17.20 -17.43
CA ALA A 288 -10.57 -16.19 -16.53
C ALA A 288 -11.17 -15.00 -17.29
N ALA A 289 -12.32 -14.52 -16.81
CA ALA A 289 -12.92 -13.29 -17.26
C ALA A 289 -12.40 -12.12 -16.41
N TYR A 290 -11.77 -11.15 -17.06
CA TYR A 290 -11.28 -9.94 -16.39
C TYR A 290 -12.16 -8.74 -16.71
N ARG A 291 -12.36 -7.89 -15.70
CA ARG A 291 -13.18 -6.68 -15.80
C ARG A 291 -12.54 -5.53 -15.06
N ILE A 292 -12.68 -4.33 -15.62
CA ILE A 292 -12.43 -3.07 -14.92
C ILE A 292 -13.75 -2.45 -14.49
N ASP A 293 -13.84 -2.02 -13.24
CA ASP A 293 -14.88 -1.13 -12.75
C ASP A 293 -14.25 0.24 -12.46
N ILE A 294 -14.78 1.30 -13.09
CA ILE A 294 -14.41 2.70 -12.85
C ILE A 294 -15.44 3.26 -11.88
N ILE A 295 -14.99 3.83 -10.77
CA ILE A 295 -15.84 4.11 -9.60
C ILE A 295 -15.61 5.55 -9.13
N ASN A 296 -16.69 6.24 -8.75
CA ASN A 296 -16.65 7.50 -8.02
C ASN A 296 -17.33 7.38 -6.63
N ASP A 297 -17.60 8.50 -5.97
CA ASP A 297 -18.28 8.55 -4.67
C ASP A 297 -19.75 8.11 -4.70
N GLU A 298 -20.38 8.07 -5.88
CA GLU A 298 -21.76 7.61 -6.09
C GLU A 298 -21.85 6.13 -6.53
N GLY A 299 -20.74 5.50 -6.91
CA GLY A 299 -20.66 4.09 -7.27
C GLY A 299 -19.94 3.82 -8.59
N VAL A 300 -20.27 2.69 -9.23
CA VAL A 300 -19.69 2.28 -10.52
C VAL A 300 -20.24 3.16 -11.63
N VAL A 301 -19.37 3.93 -12.29
CA VAL A 301 -19.73 4.80 -13.42
C VAL A 301 -19.59 4.10 -14.77
N ALA A 302 -18.66 3.15 -14.88
CA ALA A 302 -18.45 2.38 -16.08
C ALA A 302 -17.82 1.02 -15.74
N SER A 303 -18.12 0.01 -16.55
CA SER A 303 -17.61 -1.34 -16.39
C SER A 303 -17.32 -1.96 -17.75
N HIS A 304 -16.14 -2.53 -17.93
CA HIS A 304 -15.67 -3.04 -19.22
C HIS A 304 -14.87 -4.34 -19.07
N PRO A 305 -14.95 -5.27 -20.04
CA PRO A 305 -14.00 -6.37 -20.09
C PRO A 305 -12.58 -5.84 -20.35
N VAL A 306 -11.58 -6.52 -19.80
CA VAL A 306 -10.16 -6.23 -20.05
C VAL A 306 -9.43 -7.50 -20.46
N SER A 307 -8.39 -7.33 -21.27
CA SER A 307 -7.44 -8.39 -21.60
C SER A 307 -6.27 -8.40 -20.61
N GLN A 308 -5.78 -9.59 -20.25
CA GLN A 308 -4.55 -9.76 -19.47
C GLN A 308 -3.28 -9.75 -20.33
N ASP A 309 -3.44 -9.86 -21.66
CA ASP A 309 -2.36 -10.06 -22.63
C ASP A 309 -1.91 -8.77 -23.31
N GLU A 310 -2.76 -7.73 -23.29
CA GLU A 310 -2.47 -6.43 -23.88
C GLU A 310 -2.89 -5.29 -22.95
N ALA A 311 -2.34 -4.10 -23.19
CA ALA A 311 -2.70 -2.91 -22.45
C ALA A 311 -4.11 -2.42 -22.84
N ASN A 312 -4.97 -2.20 -21.85
CA ASN A 312 -6.33 -1.71 -22.01
C ASN A 312 -6.38 -0.22 -21.65
N PHE A 313 -7.12 0.58 -22.40
CA PHE A 313 -7.14 2.04 -22.21
C PHE A 313 -8.55 2.61 -22.18
N PHE A 314 -8.80 3.50 -21.22
CA PHE A 314 -10.09 4.13 -20.98
C PHE A 314 -9.95 5.64 -20.82
N ALA A 315 -11.00 6.35 -21.21
CA ALA A 315 -11.12 7.79 -21.04
C ALA A 315 -12.55 8.10 -20.59
N VAL A 316 -12.69 8.74 -19.43
CA VAL A 316 -13.99 9.08 -18.82
C VAL A 316 -14.03 10.58 -18.54
N PRO A 317 -14.98 11.35 -19.11
CA PRO A 317 -15.16 12.75 -18.75
C PRO A 317 -15.40 12.87 -17.24
N CYS A 318 -14.66 13.77 -16.58
CA CYS A 318 -14.82 13.93 -15.14
C CYS A 318 -16.13 14.66 -14.81
N GLU A 319 -16.87 14.10 -13.87
CA GLU A 319 -18.09 14.66 -13.32
C GLU A 319 -17.80 15.40 -12.00
N ASN A 320 -18.81 16.09 -11.47
CA ASN A 320 -18.72 16.71 -10.16
C ASN A 320 -18.86 15.66 -9.04
N CYS A 321 -17.80 14.89 -8.80
CA CYS A 321 -17.68 13.84 -7.79
C CYS A 321 -16.52 14.16 -6.83
N ALA A 322 -16.41 13.45 -5.70
CA ALA A 322 -15.33 13.65 -4.73
C ALA A 322 -14.01 12.98 -5.15
N PHE A 323 -14.07 11.85 -5.85
CA PHE A 323 -12.90 11.12 -6.33
C PHE A 323 -13.26 10.21 -7.50
N TYR A 324 -12.22 9.74 -8.20
CA TYR A 324 -12.28 8.56 -9.06
C TYR A 324 -11.28 7.51 -8.58
N ARG A 325 -11.68 6.23 -8.65
CA ARG A 325 -10.81 5.07 -8.47
C ARG A 325 -11.13 3.98 -9.49
N VAL A 326 -10.27 2.97 -9.56
CA VAL A 326 -10.43 1.83 -10.47
C VAL A 326 -10.25 0.53 -9.69
N GLU A 327 -11.07 -0.47 -9.99
CA GLU A 327 -10.95 -1.83 -9.44
C GLU A 327 -10.89 -2.84 -10.59
N ILE A 328 -10.03 -3.86 -10.46
CA ILE A 328 -9.91 -4.96 -11.42
C ILE A 328 -10.44 -6.24 -10.79
N PHE A 329 -11.27 -6.95 -11.54
CA PHE A 329 -11.88 -8.20 -11.15
C PHE A 329 -11.41 -9.34 -12.06
N MET A 330 -11.30 -10.53 -11.48
CA MET A 330 -11.07 -11.81 -12.13
C MET A 330 -12.15 -12.77 -11.66
N ASN A 331 -13.08 -13.17 -12.53
CA ASN A 331 -14.23 -14.02 -12.18
C ASN A 331 -15.01 -13.50 -10.95
N ASP A 332 -15.26 -12.19 -10.90
CA ASP A 332 -15.90 -11.45 -9.79
C ASP A 332 -15.10 -11.35 -8.48
N VAL A 333 -13.87 -11.85 -8.45
CA VAL A 333 -12.92 -11.62 -7.36
C VAL A 333 -12.10 -10.37 -7.64
N ARG A 334 -12.07 -9.42 -6.70
CA ARG A 334 -11.27 -8.20 -6.83
C ARG A 334 -9.79 -8.52 -6.63
N ILE A 335 -8.98 -8.27 -7.65
CA ILE A 335 -7.53 -8.58 -7.64
C ILE A 335 -6.63 -7.35 -7.67
N ALA A 336 -7.19 -6.16 -7.92
CA ALA A 336 -6.45 -4.91 -7.84
C ALA A 336 -7.34 -3.69 -7.59
N ILE A 337 -6.79 -2.68 -6.91
CA ILE A 337 -7.38 -1.39 -6.60
C ILE A 337 -6.39 -0.28 -6.94
N GLY A 338 -6.75 0.55 -7.92
CA GLY A 338 -6.07 1.81 -8.18
C GLY A 338 -6.48 2.83 -7.14
N ASN A 339 -5.50 3.45 -6.49
CA ASN A 339 -5.74 4.47 -5.47
C ASN A 339 -6.51 5.67 -6.04
N PRO A 340 -7.29 6.41 -5.24
CA PRO A 340 -8.14 7.46 -5.78
C PRO A 340 -7.32 8.65 -6.31
N ILE A 341 -7.87 9.35 -7.31
CA ILE A 341 -7.56 10.75 -7.57
C ILE A 341 -8.70 11.56 -6.97
N TRP A 342 -8.41 12.54 -6.12
CA TRP A 342 -9.42 13.36 -5.44
C TRP A 342 -9.70 14.67 -6.18
N ASN A 343 -10.93 15.16 -6.04
CA ASN A 343 -11.33 16.46 -6.55
C ASN A 343 -10.98 17.57 -5.54
N GLU A 344 -10.26 18.60 -5.99
CA GLU A 344 -10.07 19.86 -5.25
C GLU A 344 -11.14 20.85 -5.69
N ARG A 345 -12.30 20.78 -5.04
CA ARG A 345 -13.43 21.68 -5.31
C ARG A 345 -13.21 23.07 -4.72
#